data_AF-A0A517TSM6-F1
#
_entry.id   AF-A0A517TSM6-F1
#
_cell.length_a   1.000
_cell.length_b   1.000
_cell.length_c   1.000
_cell.angle_alpha   90.00
_cell.angle_beta   90.00
_cell.angle_gamma   90.00
#
_symmetry.space_group_name_H-M   'P 1'
#
loop_
_entity.id
_entity.type
_entity.pdbx_description
1 polymer ?
#
loop_
_entity_poly.entity_id
_entity_poly.type
_entity_poly.pdbx_seq_one_letter_code
_entity_poly.pdbx_strand_id
1 'polypeptide(L)'
;MGRLRRSPLRCWLSLAYANGAIWGVASGLASVSLVANFARELNASGAAIAWILAAPSIVGLSRLLTPLWLHRVSSRRRFTVGMFLASAAALGVLPIVAAPGALGDSQRSVAALGVVWTLCQALEFIGVVSLWSWFGDLVPAAIRGRFVGRREAGLTAGMVTGGLAAAIATWAWQRHCQANGQPELLWKSYAACASFGAALAALATLSLARMKDAATKRQATPTARPTWRGLITPLVDPRFRRFMLFGICYSVANGLVQSPRQILLASVLKLELAEKRSLDAASRGVQIVLMPWLGNLVDRRGNVPVLVVSWAIVSLATVFFLFATPAAKWWIVGAYVCWVAYAGLNVVLPNLMLGLSPPAATSTYAAAWFAWTQLAYSLSILAGGRLFDWLSASGRLAGLEIGGTEATPFRLLFGLGGLLMVVGVGLATRVREPSQRT
;
A
#
# COMPACT_ATOMS: atom_id res chain seq x y z
N MET A 1 8.02 9.16 -46.45
CA MET A 1 6.98 9.45 -45.44
C MET A 1 6.55 8.15 -44.73
N GLY A 2 7.23 7.75 -43.65
CA GLY A 2 6.97 6.50 -42.91
C GLY A 2 6.22 6.72 -41.59
N ARG A 3 5.06 7.38 -41.63
CA ARG A 3 4.17 7.52 -40.47
C ARG A 3 3.22 6.31 -40.44
N LEU A 4 2.94 5.79 -39.23
CA LEU A 4 1.81 4.89 -38.85
C LEU A 4 2.07 3.39 -38.63
N ARG A 5 3.00 3.01 -37.73
CA ARG A 5 2.78 1.87 -36.82
C ARG A 5 3.24 2.21 -35.40
N ARG A 6 2.47 3.07 -34.71
CA ARG A 6 2.58 3.18 -33.25
C ARG A 6 2.15 1.83 -32.66
N SER A 7 3.07 1.13 -31.99
CA SER A 7 2.85 -0.27 -31.57
C SER A 7 1.65 -0.41 -30.61
N PRO A 8 0.84 -1.48 -30.71
CA PRO A 8 -0.30 -1.73 -29.82
C PRO A 8 0.10 -1.76 -28.34
N LEU A 9 1.36 -2.11 -28.04
CA LEU A 9 1.92 -2.07 -26.69
C LEU A 9 1.87 -0.68 -26.05
N ARG A 10 2.15 0.41 -26.80
CA ARG A 10 2.11 1.77 -26.24
C ARG A 10 0.70 2.15 -25.77
N CYS A 11 -0.31 1.76 -26.54
CA CYS A 11 -1.71 1.96 -26.17
C CYS A 11 -2.06 1.22 -24.87
N TRP A 12 -1.64 -0.04 -24.73
CA TRP A 12 -1.88 -0.83 -23.52
C TRP A 12 -1.16 -0.28 -22.29
N LEU A 13 0.08 0.19 -22.46
CA LEU A 13 0.81 0.85 -21.38
C LEU A 13 0.12 2.16 -20.96
N SER A 14 -0.37 2.96 -21.90
CA SER A 14 -1.12 4.18 -21.55
C SER A 14 -2.41 3.89 -20.78
N LEU A 15 -3.14 2.82 -21.15
CA LEU A 15 -4.33 2.40 -20.41
C LEU A 15 -3.99 1.91 -18.99
N ALA A 16 -2.86 1.21 -18.82
CA ALA A 16 -2.40 0.79 -17.51
C ALA A 16 -1.95 1.98 -16.62
N TYR A 17 -1.37 3.02 -17.21
CA TYR A 17 -1.05 4.27 -16.49
C TYR A 17 -2.31 5.04 -16.10
N ALA A 18 -3.28 5.17 -17.02
CA ALA A 18 -4.57 5.78 -16.75
C ALA A 18 -5.32 5.02 -15.64
N ASN A 19 -5.33 3.68 -15.70
CA ASN A 19 -5.87 2.86 -14.62
C ASN A 19 -5.23 3.18 -13.27
N GLY A 20 -3.89 3.17 -13.18
CA GLY A 20 -3.17 3.46 -11.94
C GLY A 20 -3.54 4.84 -11.38
N ALA A 21 -3.51 5.88 -12.22
CA ALA A 21 -3.81 7.24 -11.79
C ALA A 21 -5.27 7.41 -11.32
N ILE A 22 -6.25 6.97 -12.12
CA ILE A 22 -7.67 7.10 -11.79
C ILE A 22 -8.03 6.26 -10.56
N TRP A 23 -7.49 5.03 -10.46
CA TRP A 23 -7.67 4.19 -9.28
C TRP A 23 -7.09 4.85 -8.04
N GLY A 24 -5.94 5.52 -8.17
CA GLY A 24 -5.35 6.30 -7.09
C GLY A 24 -6.30 7.39 -6.57
N VAL A 25 -6.92 8.15 -7.48
CA VAL A 25 -7.91 9.19 -7.10
C VAL A 25 -9.08 8.56 -6.35
N ALA A 26 -9.61 7.44 -6.85
CA ALA A 26 -10.68 6.70 -6.19
C ALA A 26 -10.29 6.25 -4.78
N SER A 27 -9.10 5.64 -4.59
CA SER A 27 -8.60 5.23 -3.28
C SER A 27 -8.36 6.41 -2.32
N GLY A 28 -7.99 7.59 -2.86
CA GLY A 28 -7.85 8.82 -2.07
C GLY A 28 -9.20 9.31 -1.54
N LEU A 29 -10.24 9.31 -2.40
CA LEU A 29 -11.60 9.73 -2.05
C LEU A 29 -12.31 8.77 -1.09
N ALA A 30 -12.02 7.47 -1.21
CA ALA A 30 -12.59 6.42 -0.37
C ALA A 30 -11.55 5.82 0.60
N SER A 31 -10.73 6.68 1.22
CA SER A 31 -9.69 6.22 2.14
C SER A 31 -10.26 5.60 3.42
N VAL A 32 -9.52 4.68 4.04
CA VAL A 32 -9.92 4.02 5.30
C VAL A 32 -10.27 5.04 6.39
N SER A 33 -9.52 6.15 6.46
CA SER A 33 -9.78 7.22 7.44
C SER A 33 -11.10 7.93 7.19
N LEU A 34 -11.50 8.14 5.92
CA LEU A 34 -12.78 8.75 5.58
C LEU A 34 -13.94 7.80 5.89
N VAL A 35 -13.79 6.51 5.61
CA VAL A 35 -14.79 5.50 5.98
C VAL A 35 -14.93 5.36 7.50
N ALA A 36 -13.82 5.44 8.24
CA ALA A 36 -13.84 5.46 9.71
C ALA A 36 -14.52 6.73 10.26
N ASN A 37 -14.32 7.89 9.63
CA ASN A 37 -15.03 9.12 9.99
C ASN A 37 -16.51 9.03 9.63
N PHE A 38 -16.87 8.43 8.49
CA PHE A 38 -18.26 8.19 8.13
C PHE A 38 -18.96 7.32 9.19
N ALA A 39 -18.32 6.24 9.63
CA ALA A 39 -18.86 5.42 10.71
C ALA A 39 -19.02 6.22 12.02
N ARG A 40 -18.09 7.13 12.36
CA ARG A 40 -18.22 8.02 13.53
C ARG A 40 -19.45 8.91 13.45
N GLU A 41 -19.74 9.51 12.30
CA GLU A 41 -20.95 10.33 12.11
C GLU A 41 -22.24 9.51 12.30
N LEU A 42 -22.20 8.19 12.10
CA LEU A 42 -23.31 7.27 12.36
C LEU A 42 -23.35 6.75 13.81
N ASN A 43 -22.65 7.42 14.72
CA ASN A 43 -22.51 7.04 16.13
C ASN A 43 -21.95 5.62 16.31
N ALA A 44 -21.03 5.19 15.44
CA ALA A 44 -20.38 3.90 15.58
C ALA A 44 -19.59 3.81 16.88
N SER A 45 -19.68 2.64 17.53
CA SER A 45 -18.87 2.33 18.70
C SER A 45 -17.37 2.30 18.35
N GLY A 46 -16.52 2.50 19.36
CA GLY A 46 -15.07 2.40 19.19
C GLY A 46 -14.63 1.06 18.59
N ALA A 47 -15.33 -0.04 18.94
CA ALA A 47 -15.07 -1.37 18.39
C ALA A 47 -15.34 -1.44 16.88
N ALA A 48 -16.43 -0.84 16.40
CA ALA A 48 -16.76 -0.83 14.97
C ALA A 48 -15.75 0.00 14.16
N ILE A 49 -15.33 1.15 14.69
CA ILE A 49 -14.28 1.98 14.06
C ILE A 49 -12.96 1.23 14.01
N ALA A 50 -12.58 0.56 15.10
CA ALA A 50 -11.38 -0.27 15.14
C ALA A 50 -11.41 -1.40 14.11
N TRP A 51 -12.57 -2.05 13.93
CA TRP A 51 -12.77 -3.06 12.88
C TRP A 51 -12.54 -2.49 11.47
N ILE A 52 -13.13 -1.33 11.15
CA ILE A 52 -12.96 -0.69 9.83
C ILE A 52 -11.47 -0.39 9.54
N LEU A 53 -10.75 0.09 10.55
CA LEU A 53 -9.31 0.38 10.44
C LEU A 53 -8.47 -0.90 10.29
N ALA A 54 -8.85 -1.99 10.96
CA ALA A 54 -8.13 -3.26 10.95
C ALA A 54 -8.50 -4.19 9.78
N ALA A 55 -9.69 -4.02 9.19
CA ALA A 55 -10.23 -4.88 8.14
C ALA A 55 -9.27 -5.06 6.96
N PRO A 56 -8.62 -4.01 6.40
CA PRO A 56 -7.65 -4.19 5.33
C PRO A 56 -6.50 -5.15 5.69
N SER A 57 -6.02 -5.12 6.93
CA SER A 57 -4.92 -6.00 7.36
C SER A 57 -5.34 -7.47 7.43
N ILE A 58 -6.55 -7.74 7.96
CA ILE A 58 -7.08 -9.11 8.10
C ILE A 58 -7.45 -9.67 6.72
N VAL A 59 -8.23 -8.91 5.96
CA VAL A 59 -8.70 -9.26 4.63
C VAL A 59 -7.56 -9.42 3.65
N GLY A 60 -6.41 -8.79 3.93
CA GLY A 60 -5.19 -8.93 3.14
C GLY A 60 -4.73 -10.37 2.93
N LEU A 61 -5.09 -11.29 3.84
CA LEU A 61 -4.81 -12.72 3.72
C LEU A 61 -5.65 -13.42 2.63
N SER A 62 -6.79 -12.85 2.24
CA SER A 62 -7.60 -13.37 1.12
C SER A 62 -6.82 -13.43 -0.20
N ARG A 63 -5.73 -12.65 -0.32
CA ARG A 63 -4.80 -12.73 -1.46
C ARG A 63 -4.27 -14.14 -1.71
N LEU A 64 -4.08 -14.94 -0.65
CA LEU A 64 -3.65 -16.36 -0.74
C LEU A 64 -4.67 -17.24 -1.48
N LEU A 65 -5.94 -16.85 -1.50
CA LEU A 65 -7.01 -17.59 -2.20
C LEU A 65 -7.03 -17.29 -3.70
N THR A 66 -6.44 -16.17 -4.11
CA THR A 66 -6.49 -15.71 -5.51
C THR A 66 -5.98 -16.74 -6.52
N PRO A 67 -4.83 -17.42 -6.31
CA PRO A 67 -4.34 -18.41 -7.26
C PRO A 67 -5.30 -19.59 -7.46
N LEU A 68 -6.03 -19.98 -6.39
CA LEU A 68 -7.00 -21.09 -6.43
C LEU A 68 -8.19 -20.76 -7.33
N TRP A 69 -8.66 -19.51 -7.30
CA TRP A 69 -9.77 -19.05 -8.13
C TRP A 69 -9.32 -18.71 -9.55
N LEU A 70 -8.14 -18.10 -9.70
CA LEU A 70 -7.61 -17.71 -11.00
C LEU A 70 -7.38 -18.93 -11.91
N HIS A 71 -7.02 -20.09 -11.35
CA HIS A 71 -6.87 -21.34 -12.11
C HIS A 71 -8.21 -21.86 -12.68
N ARG A 72 -9.35 -21.49 -12.08
CA ARG A 72 -10.68 -21.91 -12.56
C ARG A 72 -11.21 -21.03 -13.69
N VAL A 73 -10.55 -19.92 -14.00
CA VAL A 73 -11.02 -18.94 -14.98
C VAL A 73 -10.10 -18.91 -16.18
N SER A 74 -10.69 -19.00 -17.38
CA SER A 74 -9.94 -19.06 -18.64
C SER A 74 -9.26 -17.75 -19.05
N SER A 75 -9.72 -16.61 -18.52
CA SER A 75 -9.24 -15.27 -18.87
C SER A 75 -8.87 -14.48 -17.62
N ARG A 76 -7.58 -14.13 -17.50
CA ARG A 76 -7.06 -13.29 -16.41
C ARG A 76 -7.70 -11.91 -16.46
N ARG A 77 -7.80 -11.31 -17.66
CA ARG A 77 -8.48 -10.01 -17.85
C ARG A 77 -9.90 -10.01 -17.29
N ARG A 78 -10.74 -10.97 -17.67
CA ARG A 78 -12.14 -11.03 -17.20
C ARG A 78 -12.22 -11.16 -15.69
N PHE A 79 -11.35 -11.99 -15.10
CA PHE A 79 -11.29 -12.13 -13.65
C PHE A 79 -10.84 -10.82 -12.96
N THR A 80 -9.74 -10.20 -13.41
CA THR A 80 -9.25 -8.94 -12.85
C THR A 80 -10.29 -7.83 -12.94
N VAL A 81 -10.89 -7.64 -14.12
CA VAL A 81 -11.93 -6.64 -14.37
C VAL A 81 -13.16 -6.91 -13.52
N GLY A 82 -13.61 -8.17 -13.44
CA GLY A 82 -14.76 -8.55 -12.62
C GLY A 82 -14.55 -8.27 -11.13
N MET A 83 -13.37 -8.57 -10.58
CA MET A 83 -13.06 -8.31 -9.17
C MET A 83 -12.99 -6.81 -8.86
N PHE A 84 -12.36 -6.00 -9.73
CA PHE A 84 -12.32 -4.55 -9.54
C PHE A 84 -13.68 -3.87 -9.73
N LEU A 85 -14.49 -4.30 -10.71
CA LEU A 85 -15.86 -3.81 -10.85
C LEU A 85 -16.74 -4.20 -9.66
N ALA A 86 -16.60 -5.43 -9.14
CA ALA A 86 -17.32 -5.87 -7.95
C ALA A 86 -16.89 -5.07 -6.71
N SER A 87 -15.60 -4.76 -6.56
CA SER A 87 -15.07 -3.88 -5.52
C SER A 87 -15.65 -2.46 -5.64
N ALA A 88 -15.64 -1.88 -6.85
CA ALA A 88 -16.22 -0.56 -7.12
C ALA A 88 -17.74 -0.53 -6.85
N ALA A 89 -18.47 -1.60 -7.22
CA ALA A 89 -19.88 -1.74 -6.93
C ALA A 89 -20.15 -1.84 -5.42
N ALA A 90 -19.37 -2.63 -4.68
CA ALA A 90 -19.46 -2.70 -3.22
C ALA A 90 -19.22 -1.33 -2.58
N LEU A 91 -18.22 -0.57 -3.07
CA LEU A 91 -17.98 0.79 -2.61
C LEU A 91 -19.15 1.73 -2.92
N GLY A 92 -19.81 1.58 -4.08
CA GLY A 92 -20.98 2.35 -4.46
C GLY A 92 -22.24 2.04 -3.65
N VAL A 93 -22.32 0.84 -3.05
CA VAL A 93 -23.39 0.42 -2.14
C VAL A 93 -23.20 1.02 -0.74
N LEU A 94 -21.97 1.35 -0.35
CA LEU A 94 -21.63 1.84 0.99
C LEU A 94 -22.47 3.06 1.41
N PRO A 95 -22.64 4.12 0.59
CA PRO A 95 -23.52 5.26 0.89
C PRO A 95 -25.00 4.90 1.14
N ILE A 96 -25.51 3.88 0.43
CA ILE A 96 -26.92 3.46 0.52
C ILE A 96 -27.17 2.74 1.84
N VAL A 97 -26.28 1.81 2.17
CA VAL A 97 -26.34 0.99 3.39
C VAL A 97 -26.07 1.81 4.65
N ALA A 98 -25.25 2.87 4.50
CA ALA A 98 -24.85 3.76 5.57
C ALA A 98 -25.78 4.98 5.75
N ALA A 99 -26.80 5.14 4.90
CA ALA A 99 -27.74 6.25 5.02
C ALA A 99 -28.56 6.12 6.32
N PRO A 100 -28.67 7.17 7.16
CA PRO A 100 -29.46 7.13 8.38
C PRO A 100 -30.91 6.69 8.10
N GLY A 101 -31.37 5.67 8.84
CA GLY A 101 -32.72 5.10 8.69
C GLY A 101 -32.87 4.05 7.59
N ALA A 102 -31.87 3.81 6.73
CA ALA A 102 -31.98 2.82 5.64
C ALA A 102 -32.21 1.38 6.14
N LEU A 103 -31.63 1.03 7.29
CA LEU A 103 -31.80 -0.30 7.91
C LEU A 103 -32.59 -0.26 9.23
N GLY A 104 -33.31 0.83 9.49
CA GLY A 104 -34.13 1.06 10.69
C GLY A 104 -33.35 1.25 12.00
N ASP A 105 -32.12 0.75 12.08
CA ASP A 105 -31.24 0.83 13.25
C ASP A 105 -29.83 1.30 12.84
N SER A 106 -29.26 2.22 13.64
CA SER A 106 -27.92 2.76 13.44
C SER A 106 -26.85 1.68 13.58
N GLN A 107 -27.03 0.72 14.51
CA GLN A 107 -26.06 -0.37 14.69
C GLN A 107 -26.02 -1.29 13.48
N ARG A 108 -27.17 -1.60 12.89
CA ARG A 108 -27.27 -2.39 11.64
C ARG A 108 -26.60 -1.67 10.47
N SER A 109 -26.77 -0.37 10.36
CA SER A 109 -26.15 0.48 9.33
C SER A 109 -24.63 0.49 9.44
N VAL A 110 -24.10 0.62 10.67
CA VAL A 110 -22.66 0.55 10.95
C VAL A 110 -22.09 -0.85 10.69
N ALA A 111 -22.78 -1.90 11.11
CA ALA A 111 -22.35 -3.28 10.86
C ALA A 111 -22.31 -3.59 9.35
N ALA A 112 -23.35 -3.18 8.62
CA ALA A 112 -23.43 -3.38 7.19
C ALA A 112 -22.39 -2.55 6.44
N LEU A 113 -22.09 -1.30 6.86
CA LEU A 113 -20.95 -0.52 6.37
C LEU A 113 -19.63 -1.29 6.57
N GLY A 114 -19.40 -1.84 7.76
CA GLY A 114 -18.20 -2.63 8.06
C GLY A 114 -18.06 -3.87 7.17
N VAL A 115 -19.15 -4.60 6.95
CA VAL A 115 -19.18 -5.79 6.07
C VAL A 115 -18.91 -5.40 4.62
N VAL A 116 -19.60 -4.38 4.10
CA VAL A 116 -19.44 -3.90 2.72
C VAL A 116 -18.01 -3.38 2.49
N TRP A 117 -17.46 -2.64 3.44
CA TRP A 117 -16.07 -2.18 3.40
C TRP A 117 -15.08 -3.35 3.37
N THR A 118 -15.28 -4.34 4.24
CA THR A 118 -14.45 -5.56 4.29
C THR A 118 -14.50 -6.31 2.95
N LEU A 119 -15.69 -6.45 2.38
CA LEU A 119 -15.90 -7.09 1.06
C LEU A 119 -15.22 -6.30 -0.07
N CYS A 120 -15.38 -4.98 -0.07
CA CYS A 120 -14.74 -4.07 -1.04
C CYS A 120 -13.22 -4.28 -1.07
N GLN A 121 -12.57 -4.30 0.10
CA GLN A 121 -11.13 -4.52 0.25
C GLN A 121 -10.72 -5.93 -0.19
N ALA A 122 -11.52 -6.95 0.11
CA ALA A 122 -11.23 -8.34 -0.28
C ALA A 122 -11.16 -8.46 -1.80
N LEU A 123 -12.21 -7.99 -2.47
CA LEU A 123 -12.34 -8.02 -3.91
C LEU A 123 -11.21 -7.24 -4.59
N GLU A 124 -10.86 -6.06 -4.08
CA GLU A 124 -9.73 -5.27 -4.58
C GLU A 124 -8.42 -6.06 -4.47
N PHE A 125 -8.13 -6.64 -3.30
CA PHE A 125 -6.87 -7.36 -3.07
C PHE A 125 -6.71 -8.59 -3.94
N ILE A 126 -7.80 -9.32 -4.18
CA ILE A 126 -7.83 -10.45 -5.12
C ILE A 126 -7.60 -9.94 -6.56
N GLY A 127 -8.23 -8.83 -6.93
CA GLY A 127 -8.02 -8.14 -8.20
C GLY A 127 -6.56 -7.73 -8.41
N VAL A 128 -5.91 -7.16 -7.39
CA VAL A 128 -4.50 -6.70 -7.43
C VAL A 128 -3.53 -7.84 -7.68
N VAL A 129 -3.70 -9.00 -7.04
CA VAL A 129 -2.84 -10.18 -7.30
C VAL A 129 -2.98 -10.65 -8.74
N SER A 130 -4.21 -10.68 -9.26
CA SER A 130 -4.49 -11.02 -10.64
C SER A 130 -3.89 -10.00 -11.62
N LEU A 131 -4.01 -8.71 -11.31
CA LEU A 131 -3.49 -7.59 -12.10
C LEU A 131 -1.96 -7.66 -12.24
N TRP A 132 -1.24 -7.87 -11.13
CA TRP A 132 0.22 -8.00 -11.17
C TRP A 132 0.66 -9.24 -11.95
N SER A 133 -0.04 -10.36 -11.79
CA SER A 133 0.20 -11.56 -12.61
C SER A 133 0.01 -11.28 -14.10
N TRP A 134 -1.04 -10.55 -14.47
CA TRP A 134 -1.31 -10.15 -15.85
C TRP A 134 -0.27 -9.17 -16.40
N PHE A 135 0.19 -8.19 -15.61
CA PHE A 135 1.29 -7.30 -15.98
C PHE A 135 2.61 -8.04 -16.19
N GLY A 136 2.86 -9.10 -15.42
CA GLY A 136 4.03 -9.97 -15.60
C GLY A 136 4.10 -10.59 -17.00
N ASP A 137 2.95 -10.88 -17.61
CA ASP A 137 2.86 -11.43 -18.97
C ASP A 137 2.83 -10.36 -20.06
N LEU A 138 2.19 -9.21 -19.79
CA LEU A 138 1.97 -8.17 -20.77
C LEU A 138 3.20 -7.26 -20.97
N VAL A 139 3.93 -6.98 -19.89
CA VAL A 139 5.01 -5.98 -19.89
C VAL A 139 6.37 -6.67 -20.10
N PRO A 140 7.09 -6.35 -21.19
CA PRO A 140 8.42 -6.89 -21.44
C PRO A 140 9.39 -6.58 -20.30
N ALA A 141 10.27 -7.53 -19.98
CA ALA A 141 11.23 -7.40 -18.88
C ALA A 141 12.14 -6.15 -19.01
N ALA A 142 12.54 -5.79 -20.23
CA ALA A 142 13.46 -4.69 -20.51
C ALA A 142 12.90 -3.27 -20.23
N ILE A 143 11.58 -3.13 -20.07
CA ILE A 143 10.93 -1.83 -19.77
C ILE A 143 10.11 -1.86 -18.48
N ARG A 144 10.26 -2.93 -17.69
CA ARG A 144 9.37 -3.21 -16.58
C ARG A 144 9.59 -2.23 -15.42
N GLY A 145 10.83 -1.82 -15.16
CA GLY A 145 11.16 -0.78 -14.20
C GLY A 145 10.53 0.56 -14.56
N ARG A 146 10.68 1.01 -15.82
CA ARG A 146 10.03 2.25 -16.31
C ARG A 146 8.51 2.18 -16.23
N PHE A 147 7.93 1.02 -16.55
CA PHE A 147 6.49 0.80 -16.44
C PHE A 147 6.01 0.94 -15.00
N VAL A 148 6.61 0.20 -14.07
CA VAL A 148 6.24 0.26 -12.64
C VAL A 148 6.46 1.67 -12.11
N GLY A 149 7.60 2.30 -12.40
CA GLY A 149 7.90 3.67 -11.96
C GLY A 149 6.86 4.71 -12.38
N ARG A 150 6.42 4.69 -13.64
CA ARG A 150 5.38 5.61 -14.12
C ARG A 150 4.00 5.29 -13.56
N ARG A 151 3.67 4.00 -13.44
CA ARG A 151 2.38 3.57 -12.91
C ARG A 151 2.24 3.92 -11.43
N GLU A 152 3.25 3.62 -10.62
CA GLU A 152 3.25 3.90 -9.18
C GLU A 152 3.30 5.41 -8.91
N ALA A 153 4.00 6.19 -9.74
CA ALA A 153 3.93 7.65 -9.69
C ALA A 153 2.50 8.16 -9.94
N GLY A 154 1.84 7.66 -10.99
CA GLY A 154 0.45 8.00 -11.30
C GLY A 154 -0.51 7.59 -10.19
N LEU A 155 -0.38 6.38 -9.66
CA LEU A 155 -1.18 5.87 -8.54
C LEU A 155 -1.02 6.76 -7.29
N THR A 156 0.23 7.08 -6.93
CA THR A 156 0.53 7.91 -5.76
C THR A 156 0.03 9.34 -5.93
N ALA A 157 0.21 9.92 -7.12
CA ALA A 157 -0.35 11.24 -7.46
C ALA A 157 -1.88 11.23 -7.37
N GLY A 158 -2.52 10.18 -7.90
CA GLY A 158 -3.96 9.96 -7.77
C GLY A 158 -4.39 9.93 -6.30
N MET A 159 -3.73 9.13 -5.45
CA MET A 159 -4.06 9.04 -4.03
C MET A 159 -3.93 10.37 -3.30
N VAL A 160 -2.89 11.15 -3.58
CA VAL A 160 -2.69 12.48 -2.98
C VAL A 160 -3.78 13.44 -3.44
N THR A 161 -4.04 13.52 -4.75
CA THR A 161 -5.06 14.41 -5.31
C THR A 161 -6.48 14.06 -4.82
N GLY A 162 -6.85 12.78 -4.84
CA GLY A 162 -8.14 12.31 -4.33
C GLY A 162 -8.32 12.55 -2.83
N GLY A 163 -7.27 12.31 -2.04
CA GLY A 163 -7.30 12.57 -0.59
C GLY A 163 -7.42 14.06 -0.26
N LEU A 164 -6.73 14.94 -1.00
CA LEU A 164 -6.87 16.39 -0.86
C LEU A 164 -8.26 16.86 -1.30
N ALA A 165 -8.79 16.35 -2.41
CA ALA A 165 -10.13 16.67 -2.89
C ALA A 165 -11.20 16.28 -1.86
N ALA A 166 -11.11 15.09 -1.27
CA ALA A 166 -12.01 14.68 -0.19
C ALA A 166 -11.87 15.57 1.04
N ALA A 167 -10.65 15.89 1.47
CA ALA A 167 -10.42 16.76 2.62
C ALA A 167 -11.03 18.16 2.43
N ILE A 168 -10.83 18.77 1.25
CA ILE A 168 -11.41 20.08 0.91
C ILE A 168 -12.94 20.00 0.85
N ALA A 169 -13.48 18.96 0.19
CA ALA A 169 -14.93 18.77 0.05
C ALA A 169 -15.61 18.58 1.42
N THR A 170 -15.07 17.71 2.28
CA THR A 170 -15.59 17.48 3.63
C THR A 170 -15.45 18.75 4.49
N TRP A 171 -14.33 19.47 4.42
CA TRP A 171 -14.15 20.72 5.16
C TRP A 171 -15.15 21.80 4.74
N ALA A 172 -15.31 22.01 3.43
CA ALA A 172 -16.25 23.00 2.90
C ALA A 172 -17.70 22.65 3.27
N TRP A 173 -18.07 21.37 3.17
CA TRP A 173 -19.39 20.89 3.58
C TRP A 173 -19.62 21.05 5.08
N GLN A 174 -18.62 20.73 5.90
CA GLN A 174 -18.70 20.90 7.34
C GLN A 174 -18.95 22.35 7.74
N ARG A 175 -18.24 23.30 7.11
CA ARG A 175 -18.44 24.74 7.34
C ARG A 175 -19.85 25.18 6.94
N HIS A 176 -20.38 24.66 5.83
CA HIS A 176 -21.74 24.95 5.38
C HIS A 176 -22.79 24.41 6.36
N CYS A 177 -22.67 23.16 6.80
CA CYS A 177 -23.55 22.55 7.80
C CYS A 177 -23.54 23.32 9.12
N GLN A 178 -22.37 23.77 9.59
CA GLN A 178 -22.24 24.56 10.81
C GLN A 178 -22.91 25.94 10.68
N ALA A 179 -22.72 26.62 9.55
CA ALA A 179 -23.34 27.92 9.30
C ALA A 179 -24.87 27.86 9.24
N ASN A 180 -25.43 26.74 8.76
CA ASN A 180 -26.87 26.54 8.62
C ASN A 180 -27.50 25.76 9.79
N GLY A 181 -26.73 25.39 10.83
CA GLY A 181 -27.21 24.64 11.98
C GLY A 181 -27.69 23.21 11.67
N GLN A 182 -27.14 22.57 10.62
CA GLN A 182 -27.51 21.23 10.14
C GLN A 182 -26.35 20.22 10.25
N PRO A 183 -25.82 19.93 11.45
CA PRO A 183 -24.72 18.98 11.64
C PRO A 183 -25.09 17.53 11.25
N GLU A 184 -26.38 17.18 11.28
CA GLU A 184 -26.90 15.86 10.89
C GLU A 184 -26.68 15.52 9.41
N LEU A 185 -26.27 16.50 8.58
CA LEU A 185 -26.00 16.30 7.16
C LEU A 185 -24.52 16.05 6.83
N LEU A 186 -23.63 16.02 7.83
CA LEU A 186 -22.18 15.82 7.61
C LEU A 186 -21.86 14.51 6.88
N TRP A 187 -22.60 13.44 7.20
CA TRP A 187 -22.45 12.13 6.58
C TRP A 187 -22.58 12.16 5.05
N LYS A 188 -23.35 13.11 4.49
CA LYS A 188 -23.54 13.26 3.04
C LYS A 188 -22.23 13.55 2.30
N SER A 189 -21.29 14.28 2.93
CA SER A 189 -19.98 14.54 2.31
C SER A 189 -19.16 13.26 2.15
N TYR A 190 -19.15 12.40 3.17
CA TYR A 190 -18.46 11.12 3.13
C TYR A 190 -19.14 10.14 2.16
N ALA A 191 -20.46 10.11 2.16
CA ALA A 191 -21.26 9.37 1.19
C ALA A 191 -20.96 9.80 -0.25
N ALA A 192 -20.93 11.11 -0.52
CA ALA A 192 -20.58 11.64 -1.83
C ALA A 192 -19.15 11.28 -2.25
N CYS A 193 -18.18 11.37 -1.34
CA CYS A 193 -16.80 10.94 -1.61
C CYS A 193 -16.72 9.45 -1.96
N ALA A 194 -17.44 8.59 -1.22
CA ALA A 194 -17.50 7.16 -1.50
C ALA A 194 -18.19 6.86 -2.85
N SER A 195 -19.32 7.51 -3.17
CA SER A 195 -19.99 7.39 -4.47
C SER A 195 -19.11 7.82 -5.64
N PHE A 196 -18.45 8.97 -5.52
CA PHE A 196 -17.57 9.49 -6.57
C PHE A 196 -16.32 8.63 -6.70
N GLY A 197 -15.77 8.15 -5.57
CA GLY A 197 -14.69 7.16 -5.53
C GLY A 197 -15.08 5.86 -6.24
N ALA A 198 -16.28 5.33 -6.00
CA ALA A 198 -16.81 4.15 -6.68
C ALA A 198 -16.93 4.35 -8.20
N ALA A 199 -17.46 5.49 -8.64
CA ALA A 199 -17.56 5.83 -10.06
C ALA A 199 -16.19 5.91 -10.73
N LEU A 200 -15.20 6.53 -10.07
CA LEU A 200 -13.84 6.61 -10.57
C LEU A 200 -13.14 5.23 -10.56
N ALA A 201 -13.36 4.39 -9.55
CA ALA A 201 -12.85 3.02 -9.52
C ALA A 201 -13.43 2.19 -10.68
N ALA A 202 -14.73 2.33 -10.97
CA ALA A 202 -15.35 1.71 -12.13
C ALA A 202 -14.73 2.22 -13.45
N LEU A 203 -14.53 3.54 -13.59
CA LEU A 203 -13.89 4.16 -14.75
C LEU A 203 -12.43 3.70 -14.94
N ALA A 204 -11.67 3.60 -13.85
CA ALA A 204 -10.31 3.05 -13.85
C ALA A 204 -10.32 1.59 -14.33
N THR A 205 -11.36 0.83 -14.00
CA THR A 205 -11.53 -0.56 -14.43
C THR A 205 -11.89 -0.67 -15.91
N LEU A 206 -12.65 0.28 -16.46
CA LEU A 206 -12.90 0.34 -17.92
C LEU A 206 -11.62 0.49 -18.73
N SER A 207 -10.62 1.22 -18.19
CA SER A 207 -9.29 1.31 -18.81
C SER A 207 -8.61 -0.05 -18.89
N LEU A 208 -8.74 -0.90 -17.87
CA LEU A 208 -8.25 -2.28 -17.87
C LEU A 208 -9.05 -3.18 -18.83
N ALA A 209 -10.37 -3.04 -18.88
CA ALA A 209 -11.22 -3.85 -19.75
C ALA A 209 -10.88 -3.70 -21.24
N ARG A 210 -10.40 -2.52 -21.64
CA ARG A 210 -9.94 -2.20 -22.99
C ARG A 210 -8.55 -2.76 -23.33
N MET A 211 -7.79 -3.25 -22.35
CA MET A 211 -6.49 -3.87 -22.61
C MET A 211 -6.67 -5.29 -23.17
N LYS A 212 -5.72 -5.70 -24.00
CA LYS A 212 -5.70 -7.05 -24.59
C LYS A 212 -5.41 -8.09 -23.50
N ASP A 213 -6.14 -9.20 -23.52
CA ASP A 213 -5.73 -10.39 -22.76
C ASP A 213 -4.34 -10.80 -23.27
N ALA A 214 -3.38 -11.01 -22.37
CA ALA A 214 -2.09 -11.55 -22.78
C ALA A 214 -2.39 -12.89 -23.44
N ALA A 215 -2.00 -13.05 -24.71
CA ALA A 215 -2.37 -14.23 -25.48
C ALA A 215 -2.01 -15.46 -24.66
N THR A 216 -3.00 -16.32 -24.46
CA THR A 216 -3.00 -17.57 -23.71
C THR A 216 -1.95 -18.59 -24.18
N LYS A 217 -0.98 -18.19 -25.00
CA LYS A 217 0.13 -19.00 -25.55
C LYS A 217 1.02 -19.62 -24.47
N ARG A 218 0.97 -19.14 -23.22
CA ARG A 218 1.75 -19.70 -22.10
C ARG A 218 0.99 -20.71 -21.22
N GLN A 219 -0.28 -21.01 -21.52
CA GLN A 219 -1.07 -22.04 -20.83
C GLN A 219 -0.85 -23.47 -21.37
N ALA A 220 0.04 -23.66 -22.36
CA ALA A 220 0.29 -24.98 -22.96
C ALA A 220 1.01 -25.98 -22.05
N THR A 221 1.60 -25.53 -20.92
CA THR A 221 2.04 -26.45 -19.87
C THR A 221 0.93 -26.61 -18.83
N PRO A 222 0.43 -27.85 -18.57
CA PRO A 222 -0.55 -28.08 -17.53
C PRO A 222 0.05 -27.64 -16.19
N THR A 223 -0.40 -26.50 -15.69
CA THR A 223 -0.03 -26.05 -14.35
C THR A 223 -0.58 -27.06 -13.37
N ALA A 224 0.29 -27.69 -12.57
CA ALA A 224 -0.15 -28.47 -11.43
C ALA A 224 -1.16 -27.65 -10.63
N ARG A 225 -2.29 -28.26 -10.24
CA ARG A 225 -3.36 -27.57 -9.50
C ARG A 225 -2.73 -26.82 -8.32
N PRO A 226 -2.97 -25.51 -8.18
CA PRO A 226 -2.45 -24.77 -7.05
C PRO A 226 -3.00 -25.42 -5.78
N THR A 227 -2.10 -26.00 -5.00
CA THR A 227 -2.40 -26.68 -3.75
C THR A 227 -2.09 -25.71 -2.61
N TRP A 228 -2.71 -25.87 -1.45
CA TRP A 228 -2.33 -25.13 -0.24
C TRP A 228 -0.82 -25.22 0.07
N ARG A 229 -0.21 -26.39 -0.18
CA ARG A 229 1.25 -26.58 -0.12
C ARG A 229 2.02 -25.72 -1.14
N GLY A 230 1.40 -25.47 -2.29
CA GLY A 230 1.91 -24.60 -3.35
C GLY A 230 2.02 -23.12 -2.95
N LEU A 231 1.24 -22.67 -1.95
CA LEU A 231 1.31 -21.31 -1.42
C LEU A 231 2.54 -21.09 -0.51
N ILE A 232 3.10 -22.18 0.01
CA ILE A 232 4.33 -22.17 0.82
C ILE A 232 5.57 -22.32 -0.08
N THR A 233 5.41 -22.82 -1.31
CA THR A 233 6.51 -22.99 -2.28
C THR A 233 7.37 -21.74 -2.48
N PRO A 234 6.83 -20.51 -2.57
CA PRO A 234 7.65 -19.29 -2.68
C PRO A 234 8.57 -19.03 -1.47
N LEU A 235 8.23 -19.58 -0.29
CA LEU A 235 9.09 -19.51 0.91
C LEU A 235 10.28 -20.47 0.84
N VAL A 236 10.15 -21.55 0.05
CA VAL A 236 11.16 -22.61 -0.04
C VAL A 236 12.03 -22.45 -1.27
N ASP A 237 11.49 -21.91 -2.37
CA ASP A 237 12.24 -21.68 -3.62
C ASP A 237 13.52 -20.85 -3.34
N PRO A 238 14.73 -21.40 -3.55
CA PRO A 238 15.99 -20.70 -3.29
C PRO A 238 16.11 -19.34 -3.99
N ARG A 239 15.48 -19.17 -5.15
CA ARG A 239 15.51 -17.92 -5.94
C ARG A 239 14.65 -16.85 -5.29
N PHE A 240 13.44 -17.21 -4.84
CA PHE A 240 12.48 -16.27 -4.28
C PHE A 240 12.60 -16.11 -2.76
N ARG A 241 13.07 -17.14 -2.04
CA ARG A 241 13.21 -17.14 -0.57
C ARG A 241 14.04 -15.99 -0.05
N ARG A 242 15.11 -15.61 -0.75
CA ARG A 242 15.97 -14.48 -0.34
C ARG A 242 15.24 -13.15 -0.44
N PHE A 243 14.50 -12.96 -1.53
CA PHE A 243 13.64 -11.79 -1.72
C PHE A 243 12.52 -11.78 -0.67
N MET A 244 11.88 -12.92 -0.40
CA MET A 244 10.87 -13.04 0.64
C MET A 244 11.42 -12.74 2.05
N LEU A 245 12.58 -13.27 2.40
CA LEU A 245 13.22 -13.02 3.69
C LEU A 245 13.54 -11.53 3.86
N PHE A 246 14.05 -10.89 2.80
CA PHE A 246 14.18 -9.44 2.76
C PHE A 246 12.82 -8.75 2.96
N GLY A 247 11.77 -9.15 2.24
CA GLY A 247 10.42 -8.58 2.36
C GLY A 247 9.82 -8.70 3.75
N ILE A 248 9.99 -9.84 4.42
CA ILE A 248 9.55 -10.05 5.81
C ILE A 248 10.36 -9.16 6.75
N CYS A 249 11.70 -9.13 6.62
CA CYS A 249 12.56 -8.27 7.43
C CYS A 249 12.21 -6.79 7.26
N TYR A 250 12.03 -6.34 6.01
CA TYR A 250 11.54 -5.01 5.64
C TYR A 250 10.21 -4.71 6.34
N SER A 251 9.26 -5.64 6.29
CA SER A 251 7.93 -5.47 6.87
C SER A 251 7.98 -5.40 8.40
N VAL A 252 8.78 -6.25 9.05
CA VAL A 252 8.98 -6.22 10.50
C VAL A 252 9.67 -4.91 10.93
N ALA A 253 10.73 -4.50 10.25
CA ALA A 253 11.43 -3.27 10.59
C ALA A 253 10.52 -2.03 10.49
N ASN A 254 9.71 -1.95 9.43
CA ASN A 254 8.73 -0.87 9.27
C ASN A 254 7.62 -0.93 10.32
N GLY A 255 7.09 -2.12 10.60
CA GLY A 255 5.99 -2.30 11.55
C GLY A 255 6.39 -1.94 12.98
N LEU A 256 7.57 -2.39 13.42
CA LEU A 256 8.09 -2.15 14.76
C LEU A 256 8.23 -0.65 15.07
N VAL A 257 8.70 0.12 14.07
CA VAL A 257 8.93 1.56 14.19
C VAL A 257 7.65 2.38 13.99
N GLN A 258 6.61 1.81 13.36
CA GLN A 258 5.39 2.53 12.99
C GLN A 258 4.68 3.19 14.18
N SER A 259 4.37 2.41 15.22
CA SER A 259 3.59 2.90 16.38
C SER A 259 4.39 3.90 17.22
N PRO A 260 5.65 3.60 17.64
CA PRO A 260 6.46 4.56 18.41
C PRO A 260 6.68 5.87 17.65
N ARG A 261 6.81 5.82 16.33
CA ARG A 261 6.96 7.01 15.50
C ARG A 261 5.71 7.88 15.48
N GLN A 262 4.52 7.29 15.41
CA GLN A 262 3.27 8.06 15.49
C GLN A 262 3.13 8.76 16.84
N ILE A 263 3.49 8.08 17.92
CA ILE A 263 3.44 8.63 19.29
C ILE A 263 4.51 9.71 19.48
N LEU A 264 5.74 9.51 19.00
CA LEU A 264 6.82 10.50 19.13
C LEU A 264 6.44 11.84 18.46
N LEU A 265 5.94 11.77 17.21
CA LEU A 265 5.56 12.97 16.45
C LEU A 265 4.40 13.72 17.11
N ALA A 266 3.41 13.01 17.63
CA ALA A 266 2.22 13.60 18.24
C ALA A 266 2.45 14.07 19.68
N SER A 267 3.02 13.22 20.53
CA SER A 267 3.06 13.44 21.98
C SER A 267 4.35 14.10 22.47
N VAL A 268 5.50 13.79 21.86
CA VAL A 268 6.81 14.31 22.31
C VAL A 268 7.18 15.58 21.56
N LEU A 269 7.16 15.52 20.23
CA LEU A 269 7.51 16.66 19.37
C LEU A 269 6.38 17.69 19.27
N LYS A 270 5.16 17.26 19.63
CA LYS A 270 3.93 18.07 19.56
C LYS A 270 3.80 18.77 18.21
N LEU A 271 4.10 18.04 17.13
CA LEU A 271 3.93 18.58 15.79
C LEU A 271 2.46 18.80 15.54
N GLU A 272 2.14 19.98 15.00
CA GLU A 272 0.78 20.27 14.62
C GLU A 272 0.36 19.33 13.48
N LEU A 273 -0.93 18.99 13.42
CA LEU A 273 -1.46 18.14 12.37
C LEU A 273 -1.16 18.73 10.98
N ALA A 274 -1.21 20.05 10.83
CA ALA A 274 -0.87 20.76 9.59
C ALA A 274 0.59 20.53 9.18
N GLU A 275 1.54 20.69 10.10
CA GLU A 275 2.97 20.48 9.85
C GLU A 275 3.25 19.05 9.37
N LYS A 276 2.71 18.05 10.08
CA LYS A 276 2.87 16.63 9.72
C LYS A 276 2.30 16.33 8.33
N ARG A 277 1.11 16.85 8.03
CA ARG A 277 0.46 16.64 6.72
C ARG A 277 1.24 17.30 5.59
N SER A 278 1.80 18.49 5.82
CA SER A 278 2.66 19.19 4.86
C SER A 278 3.94 18.39 4.57
N LEU A 279 4.59 17.84 5.61
CA LEU A 279 5.77 16.99 5.44
C LEU A 279 5.46 15.69 4.67
N ASP A 280 4.36 15.02 5.01
CA ASP A 280 3.90 13.82 4.31
C ASP A 280 3.60 14.12 2.83
N ALA A 281 2.92 15.24 2.55
CA ALA A 281 2.60 15.67 1.19
C ALA A 281 3.86 16.03 0.39
N ALA A 282 4.79 16.78 0.99
CA ALA A 282 6.05 17.16 0.35
C ALA A 282 6.88 15.92 -0.02
N SER A 283 7.05 14.98 0.93
CA SER A 283 7.80 13.75 0.67
C SER A 283 7.14 12.91 -0.44
N ARG A 284 5.81 12.74 -0.41
CA ARG A 284 5.09 12.04 -1.50
C ARG A 284 5.21 12.77 -2.83
N GLY A 285 5.18 14.09 -2.83
CA GLY A 285 5.38 14.93 -4.02
C GLY A 285 6.72 14.66 -4.69
N VAL A 286 7.81 14.64 -3.92
CA VAL A 286 9.14 14.30 -4.45
C VAL A 286 9.19 12.85 -4.93
N GLN A 287 8.58 11.90 -4.20
CA GLN A 287 8.52 10.51 -4.61
C GLN A 287 7.83 10.34 -5.98
N ILE A 288 6.73 11.03 -6.23
CA ILE A 288 5.99 11.01 -7.51
C ILE A 288 6.91 11.41 -8.67
N VAL A 289 7.71 12.46 -8.50
CA VAL A 289 8.65 12.94 -9.54
C VAL A 289 9.82 11.98 -9.72
N LEU A 290 10.29 11.35 -8.63
CA LEU A 290 11.48 10.51 -8.63
C LEU A 290 11.21 9.08 -9.16
N MET A 291 10.02 8.53 -8.95
CA MET A 291 9.65 7.16 -9.34
C MET A 291 9.86 6.85 -10.84
N PRO A 292 9.48 7.71 -11.81
CA PRO A 292 9.76 7.47 -13.23
C PRO A 292 11.25 7.45 -13.56
N TRP A 293 12.05 8.28 -12.90
CA TRP A 293 13.50 8.32 -13.06
C TRP A 293 14.15 7.06 -12.47
N LEU A 294 13.75 6.65 -11.26
CA LEU A 294 14.20 5.40 -10.64
C LEU A 294 13.80 4.18 -11.46
N GLY A 295 12.61 4.17 -12.08
CA GLY A 295 12.22 3.12 -13.03
C GLY A 295 13.17 2.96 -14.21
N ASN A 296 13.64 4.08 -14.79
CA ASN A 296 14.66 4.05 -15.83
C ASN A 296 16.01 3.57 -15.30
N LEU A 297 16.36 3.94 -14.07
CA LEU A 297 17.60 3.50 -13.43
C LEU A 297 17.60 1.99 -13.18
N VAL A 298 16.47 1.45 -12.75
CA VAL A 298 16.25 0.00 -12.56
C VAL A 298 16.41 -0.76 -13.87
N ASP A 299 15.83 -0.26 -14.97
CA ASP A 299 15.99 -0.89 -16.30
C ASP A 299 17.45 -0.86 -16.80
N ARG A 300 18.29 0.07 -16.31
CA ARG A 300 19.69 0.23 -16.75
C ARG A 300 20.71 -0.48 -15.85
N ARG A 301 20.52 -0.43 -14.53
CA ARG A 301 21.48 -0.91 -13.52
C ARG A 301 21.01 -2.17 -12.79
N GLY A 302 19.83 -2.67 -13.09
CA GLY A 302 19.20 -3.75 -12.34
C GLY A 302 18.46 -3.25 -11.09
N ASN A 303 17.74 -4.16 -10.46
CA ASN A 303 16.88 -3.88 -9.33
C ASN A 303 17.64 -3.80 -7.99
N VAL A 304 18.55 -4.73 -7.75
CA VAL A 304 19.24 -4.95 -6.48
C VAL A 304 20.10 -3.75 -6.08
N PRO A 305 20.89 -3.11 -6.97
CA PRO A 305 21.62 -1.90 -6.59
C PRO A 305 20.68 -0.77 -6.14
N VAL A 306 19.58 -0.56 -6.86
CA VAL A 306 18.58 0.46 -6.51
C VAL A 306 17.88 0.10 -5.20
N LEU A 307 17.56 -1.18 -4.97
CA LEU A 307 16.98 -1.69 -3.73
C LEU A 307 17.88 -1.40 -2.52
N VAL A 308 19.16 -1.78 -2.62
CA VAL A 308 20.15 -1.65 -1.55
C VAL A 308 20.37 -0.18 -1.19
N VAL A 309 20.58 0.68 -2.19
CA VAL A 309 20.77 2.13 -1.96
C VAL A 309 19.51 2.75 -1.36
N SER A 310 18.33 2.45 -1.91
CA SER A 310 17.08 3.02 -1.41
C SER A 310 16.80 2.59 0.02
N TRP A 311 17.00 1.31 0.33
CA TRP A 311 16.78 0.78 1.67
C TRP A 311 17.82 1.29 2.67
N ALA A 312 19.09 1.43 2.28
CA ALA A 312 20.12 2.02 3.13
C ALA A 312 19.81 3.47 3.49
N ILE A 313 19.35 4.28 2.52
CA ILE A 313 18.92 5.67 2.78
C ILE A 313 17.71 5.69 3.72
N VAL A 314 16.70 4.83 3.49
CA VAL A 314 15.55 4.71 4.40
C VAL A 314 15.98 4.30 5.81
N SER A 315 16.95 3.40 5.93
CA SER A 315 17.50 2.96 7.22
C SER A 315 18.12 4.12 7.98
N LEU A 316 18.78 5.06 7.28
CA LEU A 316 19.35 6.25 7.91
C LEU A 316 18.28 7.14 8.56
N ALA A 317 17.02 7.10 8.08
CA ALA A 317 15.92 7.85 8.68
C ALA A 317 15.71 7.50 10.17
N THR A 318 15.95 6.26 10.60
CA THR A 318 15.79 5.90 12.02
C THR A 318 16.84 6.58 12.91
N VAL A 319 18.03 6.85 12.38
CA VAL A 319 19.08 7.59 13.09
C VAL A 319 18.64 9.02 13.36
N PHE A 320 18.03 9.69 12.38
CA PHE A 320 17.45 11.03 12.56
C PHE A 320 16.38 11.06 13.67
N PHE A 321 15.56 10.00 13.79
CA PHE A 321 14.58 9.89 14.87
C PHE A 321 15.19 9.70 16.26
N LEU A 322 16.42 9.16 16.38
CA LEU A 322 17.12 9.05 17.67
C LEU A 322 17.54 10.42 18.23
N PHE A 323 17.85 11.36 17.33
CA PHE A 323 18.28 12.72 17.66
C PHE A 323 17.15 13.75 17.67
N ALA A 324 15.96 13.38 17.19
CA ALA A 324 14.79 14.26 17.17
C ALA A 324 14.29 14.52 18.60
N THR A 325 14.60 15.70 19.14
CA THR A 325 14.13 16.19 20.44
C THR A 325 13.24 17.42 20.26
N PRO A 326 12.44 17.82 21.27
CA PRO A 326 11.65 19.06 21.20
C PRO A 326 12.49 20.31 20.94
N ALA A 327 13.76 20.34 21.37
CA ALA A 327 14.71 21.42 21.12
C ALA A 327 15.30 21.39 19.69
N ALA A 328 15.35 20.22 19.05
CA ALA A 328 15.93 20.03 17.73
C ALA A 328 14.93 19.34 16.77
N LYS A 329 13.74 19.95 16.60
CA LYS A 329 12.67 19.41 15.72
C LYS A 329 13.10 19.29 14.25
N TRP A 330 14.07 20.08 13.81
CA TRP A 330 14.54 20.12 12.42
C TRP A 330 15.14 18.79 11.93
N TRP A 331 15.62 17.91 12.82
CA TRP A 331 16.10 16.57 12.45
C TRP A 331 15.04 15.70 11.76
N ILE A 332 13.75 15.98 12.00
CA ILE A 332 12.63 15.31 11.34
C ILE A 332 12.66 15.57 9.83
N VAL A 333 13.07 16.77 9.40
CA VAL A 333 13.20 17.08 7.98
C VAL A 333 14.21 16.13 7.32
N GLY A 334 15.33 15.85 7.98
CA GLY A 334 16.31 14.87 7.53
C GLY A 334 15.72 13.46 7.38
N ALA A 335 14.87 13.02 8.32
CA ALA A 335 14.17 11.75 8.22
C ALA A 335 13.21 11.71 7.01
N TYR A 336 12.44 12.79 6.78
CA TYR A 336 11.52 12.90 5.64
C TYR A 336 12.22 12.96 4.28
N VAL A 337 13.39 13.59 4.22
CA VAL A 337 14.27 13.56 3.03
C VAL A 337 14.73 12.14 2.76
N CYS A 338 15.17 11.41 3.80
CA CYS A 338 15.57 10.00 3.65
C CYS A 338 14.38 9.12 3.19
N TRP A 339 13.16 9.41 3.65
CA TRP A 339 11.96 8.70 3.21
C TRP A 339 11.58 8.92 1.74
N VAL A 340 12.11 9.94 1.07
CA VAL A 340 11.95 10.04 -0.39
C VAL A 340 12.51 8.79 -1.10
N ALA A 341 13.50 8.12 -0.51
CA ALA A 341 14.05 6.88 -1.06
C ALA A 341 13.05 5.70 -1.08
N TYR A 342 11.91 5.77 -0.37
CA TYR A 342 10.82 4.80 -0.57
C TYR A 342 10.31 4.77 -2.01
N ALA A 343 10.49 5.84 -2.79
CA ALA A 343 10.22 5.84 -4.23
C ALA A 343 10.93 4.68 -4.94
N GLY A 344 12.19 4.38 -4.57
CA GLY A 344 12.94 3.29 -5.18
C GLY A 344 12.39 1.92 -4.80
N LEU A 345 11.98 1.74 -3.54
CA LEU A 345 11.35 0.49 -3.08
C LEU A 345 10.01 0.25 -3.77
N ASN A 346 9.18 1.29 -3.90
CA ASN A 346 7.88 1.20 -4.58
C ASN A 346 8.03 0.76 -6.05
N VAL A 347 9.15 1.10 -6.69
CA VAL A 347 9.45 0.66 -8.07
C VAL A 347 10.08 -0.74 -8.11
N VAL A 348 11.05 -1.00 -7.24
CA VAL A 348 11.87 -2.21 -7.29
C VAL A 348 11.10 -3.44 -6.78
N LEU A 349 10.32 -3.32 -5.70
CA LEU A 349 9.68 -4.49 -5.09
C LEU A 349 8.68 -5.18 -6.03
N PRO A 350 7.73 -4.48 -6.68
CA PRO A 350 6.84 -5.12 -7.63
C PRO A 350 7.60 -5.65 -8.86
N ASN A 351 8.66 -4.96 -9.28
CA ASN A 351 9.48 -5.38 -10.42
C ASN A 351 10.24 -6.70 -10.13
N LEU A 352 10.89 -6.80 -8.97
CA LEU A 352 11.57 -8.01 -8.49
C LEU A 352 10.59 -9.16 -8.26
N MET A 353 9.42 -8.87 -7.67
CA MET A 353 8.36 -9.87 -7.48
C MET A 353 8.02 -10.52 -8.82
N LEU A 354 7.78 -9.73 -9.87
CA LEU A 354 7.51 -10.25 -11.21
C LEU A 354 8.73 -10.85 -11.91
N GLY A 355 9.94 -10.37 -11.61
CA GLY A 355 11.18 -10.83 -12.24
C GLY A 355 11.66 -12.19 -11.73
N LEU A 356 11.46 -12.45 -10.43
CA LEU A 356 11.85 -13.69 -9.77
C LEU A 356 10.78 -14.77 -9.83
N SER A 357 9.53 -14.40 -10.11
CA SER A 357 8.42 -15.35 -10.22
C SER A 357 8.54 -16.21 -11.49
N PRO A 358 8.37 -17.54 -11.39
CA PRO A 358 8.20 -18.38 -12.57
C PRO A 358 6.97 -17.93 -13.38
N PRO A 359 7.05 -17.81 -14.73
CA PRO A 359 5.94 -17.27 -15.54
C PRO A 359 4.61 -18.01 -15.38
N ALA A 360 4.65 -19.33 -15.14
CA ALA A 360 3.47 -20.15 -14.94
C ALA A 360 2.82 -19.96 -13.55
N ALA A 361 3.59 -19.47 -12.57
CA ALA A 361 3.17 -19.39 -11.16
C ALA A 361 3.18 -17.96 -10.60
N THR A 362 3.27 -16.93 -11.45
CA THR A 362 3.34 -15.52 -11.02
C THR A 362 2.25 -15.11 -10.03
N SER A 363 1.01 -15.59 -10.21
CA SER A 363 -0.08 -15.33 -9.28
C SER A 363 0.16 -15.93 -7.89
N THR A 364 0.72 -17.15 -7.81
CA THR A 364 1.04 -17.84 -6.55
C THR A 364 2.14 -17.10 -5.79
N TYR A 365 3.19 -16.67 -6.50
CA TYR A 365 4.31 -15.95 -5.90
C TYR A 365 3.91 -14.53 -5.46
N ALA A 366 3.11 -13.82 -6.26
CA ALA A 366 2.56 -12.51 -5.90
C ALA A 366 1.61 -12.60 -4.69
N ALA A 367 0.72 -13.61 -4.66
CA ALA A 367 -0.17 -13.86 -3.53
C ALA A 367 0.62 -14.09 -2.23
N ALA A 368 1.62 -14.98 -2.28
CA ALA A 368 2.47 -15.27 -1.13
C ALA A 368 3.24 -14.02 -0.67
N TRP A 369 3.84 -13.27 -1.61
CA TRP A 369 4.55 -12.02 -1.31
C TRP A 369 3.67 -11.04 -0.54
N PHE A 370 2.51 -10.68 -1.09
CA PHE A 370 1.64 -9.70 -0.44
C PHE A 370 1.07 -10.18 0.90
N ALA A 371 0.72 -11.46 1.01
CA ALA A 371 0.14 -12.01 2.23
C ALA A 371 1.16 -12.08 3.38
N TRP A 372 2.35 -12.65 3.13
CA TRP A 372 3.37 -12.83 4.17
C TRP A 372 3.98 -11.50 4.60
N THR A 373 4.25 -10.58 3.67
CA THR A 373 4.76 -9.25 4.01
C THR A 373 3.75 -8.44 4.81
N GLN A 374 2.47 -8.45 4.45
CA GLN A 374 1.43 -7.74 5.23
C GLN A 374 1.18 -8.38 6.58
N LEU A 375 1.21 -9.71 6.69
CA LEU A 375 1.09 -10.40 7.97
C LEU A 375 2.25 -10.03 8.88
N ALA A 376 3.49 -10.08 8.38
CA ALA A 376 4.68 -9.68 9.12
C ALA A 376 4.60 -8.21 9.58
N TYR A 377 4.18 -7.30 8.69
CA TYR A 377 3.99 -5.89 9.01
C TYR A 377 2.95 -5.69 10.13
N SER A 378 1.77 -6.32 10.00
CA SER A 378 0.66 -6.18 10.96
C SER A 378 1.01 -6.73 12.34
N LEU A 379 1.61 -7.93 12.40
CA LEU A 379 2.07 -8.52 13.65
C LEU A 379 3.16 -7.65 14.31
N SER A 380 4.03 -7.07 13.49
CA SER A 380 5.10 -6.21 13.98
C SER A 380 4.62 -4.87 14.52
N ILE A 381 3.58 -4.26 13.93
CA ILE A 381 2.93 -3.07 14.50
C ILE A 381 2.40 -3.35 15.91
N LEU A 382 1.70 -4.48 16.07
CA LEU A 382 1.15 -4.90 17.37
C LEU A 382 2.27 -5.19 18.38
N ALA A 383 3.32 -5.88 17.95
CA ALA A 383 4.48 -6.16 18.79
C ALA A 383 5.19 -4.86 19.22
N GLY A 384 5.39 -3.92 18.30
CA GLY A 384 6.04 -2.62 18.59
C GLY A 384 5.23 -1.75 19.53
N GLY A 385 3.90 -1.72 19.38
CA GLY A 385 3.01 -1.03 20.32
C GLY A 385 3.07 -1.65 21.73
N ARG A 386 2.89 -2.97 21.84
CA ARG A 386 2.97 -3.66 23.14
C ARG A 386 4.33 -3.53 23.80
N LEU A 387 5.41 -3.61 23.03
CA LEU A 387 6.77 -3.43 23.53
C LEU A 387 6.98 -2.01 24.03
N PHE A 388 6.44 -0.99 23.34
CA PHE A 388 6.47 0.40 23.79
C PHE A 388 5.74 0.60 25.12
N ASP A 389 4.52 0.07 25.25
CA ASP A 389 3.72 0.18 26.47
C ASP A 389 4.40 -0.52 27.64
N TRP A 390 4.93 -1.73 27.42
CA TRP A 390 5.65 -2.50 28.42
C TRP A 390 6.93 -1.80 28.90
N LEU A 391 7.72 -1.22 27.98
CA LEU A 391 8.92 -0.45 28.33
C LEU A 391 8.56 0.84 29.10
N SER A 392 7.47 1.51 28.71
CA SER A 392 7.02 2.74 29.35
C SER A 392 6.45 2.48 30.75
N ALA A 393 5.70 1.38 30.93
CA ALA A 393 5.08 1.02 32.21
C ALA A 393 6.08 0.45 33.23
N SER A 394 7.10 -0.26 32.75
CA SER A 394 8.05 -0.96 33.63
C SER A 394 9.11 -0.05 34.25
N GLY A 395 9.28 1.19 33.76
CA GLY A 395 10.33 2.11 34.24
C GLY A 395 11.76 1.58 34.09
N ARG A 396 11.96 0.42 33.44
CA ARG A 396 13.23 -0.33 33.40
C ARG A 396 14.38 0.37 32.70
N LEU A 397 14.07 1.42 31.95
CA LEU A 397 15.05 2.24 31.25
C LEU A 397 15.30 3.59 31.95
N ALA A 398 14.60 3.89 33.05
CA ALA A 398 14.83 5.09 33.83
C ALA A 398 16.24 5.04 34.45
N GLY A 399 17.09 6.02 34.12
CA GLY A 399 18.48 6.10 34.58
C GLY A 399 19.48 5.22 33.84
N LEU A 400 19.06 4.45 32.81
CA LEU A 400 20.00 3.68 31.99
C LEU A 400 20.57 4.61 30.90
N GLU A 401 21.83 4.98 31.01
CA GLU A 401 22.51 5.75 29.96
C GLU A 401 23.11 4.83 28.91
N ILE A 402 22.67 4.95 27.66
CA ILE A 402 23.29 4.26 26.53
C ILE A 402 24.03 5.33 25.72
N GLY A 403 25.36 5.31 25.79
CA GLY A 403 26.21 6.26 25.05
C GLY A 403 26.10 7.72 25.55
N GLY A 404 25.98 7.93 26.86
CA GLY A 404 25.98 9.26 27.49
C GLY A 404 24.65 10.03 27.39
N THR A 405 23.56 9.36 27.06
CA THR A 405 22.22 9.96 27.07
C THR A 405 21.17 8.96 27.56
N GLU A 406 20.08 9.44 28.17
CA GLU A 406 19.03 8.59 28.74
C GLU A 406 18.41 7.64 27.70
N ALA A 407 18.36 6.35 28.02
CA ALA A 407 17.68 5.34 27.22
C ALA A 407 16.17 5.53 27.35
N THR A 408 15.55 6.18 26.37
CA THR A 408 14.09 6.24 26.31
C THR A 408 13.53 5.03 25.55
N PRO A 409 12.29 4.59 25.85
CA PRO A 409 11.61 3.53 25.09
C PRO A 409 11.62 3.78 23.58
N PHE A 410 11.51 5.05 23.18
CA PHE A 410 11.64 5.47 21.78
C PHE A 410 13.00 5.10 21.20
N ARG A 411 14.10 5.49 21.86
CA ARG A 411 15.46 5.25 21.35
C ARG A 411 15.77 3.77 21.21
N LEU A 412 15.32 2.94 22.15
CA LEU A 412 15.49 1.49 22.06
C LEU A 412 14.74 0.91 20.84
N LEU A 413 13.49 1.32 20.62
CA LEU A 413 12.68 0.83 19.50
C LEU A 413 13.18 1.33 18.14
N PHE A 414 13.60 2.59 18.04
CA PHE A 414 14.24 3.12 16.83
C PHE A 414 15.61 2.49 16.58
N GLY A 415 16.38 2.19 17.63
CA GLY A 415 17.65 1.46 17.53
C GLY A 415 17.45 0.02 17.04
N LEU A 416 16.54 -0.74 17.66
CA LEU A 416 16.17 -2.10 17.23
C LEU A 416 15.63 -2.10 15.79
N GLY A 417 14.74 -1.14 15.47
CA GLY A 417 14.24 -0.94 14.12
C GLY A 417 15.36 -0.66 13.13
N GLY A 418 16.27 0.27 13.43
CA GLY A 418 17.42 0.60 12.60
C GLY A 418 18.36 -0.58 12.38
N LEU A 419 18.65 -1.37 13.42
CA LEU A 419 19.43 -2.60 13.31
C LEU A 419 18.77 -3.62 12.36
N LEU A 420 17.46 -3.84 12.51
CA LEU A 420 16.71 -4.69 11.59
C LEU A 420 16.73 -4.15 10.16
N MET A 421 16.68 -2.84 9.96
CA MET A 421 16.80 -2.24 8.64
C MET A 421 18.19 -2.49 8.03
N VAL A 422 19.27 -2.34 8.81
CA VAL A 422 20.66 -2.66 8.37
C VAL A 422 20.80 -4.15 8.02
N VAL A 423 20.23 -5.06 8.82
CA VAL A 423 20.15 -6.48 8.46
C VAL A 423 19.41 -6.68 7.14
N GLY A 424 18.31 -5.94 6.93
CA GLY A 424 17.58 -5.89 5.68
C GLY A 424 18.44 -5.46 4.49
N VAL A 425 19.36 -4.49 4.65
CA VAL A 425 20.32 -4.09 3.60
C VAL A 425 21.22 -5.28 3.24
N GLY A 426 21.74 -6.00 4.22
CA GLY A 426 22.53 -7.21 4.01
C GLY A 426 21.75 -8.36 3.35
N LEU A 427 20.44 -8.46 3.60
CA LEU A 427 19.57 -9.41 2.91
C LEU A 427 19.28 -8.99 1.46
N ALA A 428 19.12 -7.68 1.21
CA ALA A 428 18.88 -7.13 -0.12
C ALA A 428 20.03 -7.44 -1.09
N THR A 429 21.29 -7.34 -0.64
CA THR A 429 22.47 -7.67 -1.48
C THR A 429 22.56 -9.15 -1.86
N ARG A 430 21.92 -10.04 -1.09
CA ARG A 430 21.90 -11.49 -1.36
C ARG A 430 20.85 -11.91 -2.38
N VAL A 431 19.93 -11.02 -2.74
CA VAL A 431 18.92 -11.26 -3.78
C VAL A 431 19.65 -11.40 -5.12
N ARG A 432 19.45 -12.53 -5.79
CA ARG A 432 20.07 -12.81 -7.09
C ARG A 432 19.08 -12.48 -8.19
N GLU A 433 19.38 -11.46 -8.98
CA GLU A 433 18.62 -11.17 -10.19
C GLU A 433 18.89 -12.21 -11.27
N PRO A 434 17.88 -12.64 -12.04
CA PRO A 434 18.12 -13.33 -13.29
C PRO A 434 18.88 -12.35 -14.19
N SER A 435 20.07 -12.72 -14.65
CA SER A 435 20.87 -11.88 -15.55
C SER A 435 19.99 -11.41 -16.71
N GLN A 436 19.69 -10.12 -16.75
CA GLN A 436 19.14 -9.50 -17.95
C GLN A 436 20.29 -9.54 -18.96
N ARG A 437 20.34 -10.59 -19.79
CA ARG A 437 21.29 -10.64 -20.91
C ARG A 437 21.00 -9.43 -21.79
N THR A 438 22.03 -8.60 -21.96
CA THR A 438 22.13 -7.51 -22.93
C THR A 438 21.82 -7.97 -24.34
#